data_AF-A0A399YR48-F1
#
_entry.id   AF-A0A399YR48-F1
#
_cell.length_a   1.000
_cell.length_b   1.000
_cell.length_c   1.000
_cell.angle_alpha   90.00
_cell.angle_beta   90.00
_cell.angle_gamma   90.00
#
_symmetry.space_group_name_H-M   'P 1'
#
loop_
_entity.id
_entity.type
_entity.pdbx_description
1 polymer ?
#
loop_
_entity_poly.entity_id
_entity_poly.type
_entity_poly.pdbx_seq_one_letter_code
_entity_poly.pdbx_strand_id
1 'polypeptide(L)'
;MLWYQFGPYEAYLAGGRYDDVVELANVTLDNQGGRNVEETWFYLGRALAGLGETADAAAAFERAARLNPDSSVGRAARAALGEG
;
A
#
# COMPACT_ATOMS: atom_id res chain seq x y z
N MET A 1 -1.11 -17.03 18.79
CA MET A 1 -1.56 -16.84 17.39
C MET A 1 -1.25 -15.42 16.98
N LEU A 2 -0.25 -15.24 16.11
CA LEU A 2 0.16 -13.93 15.58
C LEU A 2 -0.89 -13.51 14.55
N TRP A 3 -1.60 -12.43 14.85
CA TRP A 3 -2.49 -11.81 13.88
C TRP A 3 -1.63 -11.27 12.72
N TYR A 4 -2.04 -11.64 11.51
CA TYR A 4 -1.57 -11.13 10.23
C TYR A 4 -1.39 -9.60 10.31
N GLN A 5 -0.16 -9.10 10.29
CA GLN A 5 0.21 -7.72 10.68
C GLN A 5 -0.11 -6.65 9.61
N PHE A 6 -1.34 -6.62 9.09
CA PHE A 6 -1.81 -5.54 8.19
C PHE A 6 -3.04 -4.78 8.73
N GLY A 7 -3.67 -5.26 9.80
CA GLY A 7 -4.80 -4.60 10.45
C GLY A 7 -4.60 -3.11 10.79
N PRO A 8 -3.39 -2.64 11.17
CA PRO A 8 -3.16 -1.21 11.38
C PRO A 8 -3.33 -0.36 10.12
N TYR A 9 -2.94 -0.85 8.94
CA TYR A 9 -3.10 -0.11 7.69
C TYR A 9 -4.57 0.16 7.38
N GLU A 10 -5.40 -0.87 7.50
CA GLU A 10 -6.84 -0.75 7.25
C GLU A 10 -7.51 0.20 8.25
N ALA A 11 -7.13 0.11 9.53
CA ALA A 11 -7.66 0.97 10.57
C ALA A 11 -7.29 2.45 10.35
N TYR A 12 -6.03 2.73 10.01
CA TYR A 12 -5.58 4.09 9.74
C TYR A 12 -6.20 4.66 8.47
N LEU A 13 -6.27 3.88 7.39
CA LEU A 13 -6.96 4.31 6.16
C LEU A 13 -8.44 4.60 6.39
N ALA A 14 -9.15 3.73 7.11
CA ALA A 14 -10.56 3.95 7.42
C ALA A 14 -10.78 5.20 8.28
N GLY A 15 -9.81 5.56 9.12
CA GLY A 15 -9.81 6.79 9.90
C GLY A 15 -9.32 8.03 9.16
N GLY A 16 -8.96 7.93 7.87
CA GLY A 16 -8.36 9.04 7.11
C GLY A 16 -6.97 9.45 7.58
N ARG A 17 -6.32 8.61 8.39
CA ARG A 17 -4.98 8.83 8.95
C ARG A 17 -3.92 8.40 7.95
N TYR A 18 -3.84 9.12 6.84
CA TYR A 18 -2.97 8.74 5.72
C TYR A 18 -1.48 8.85 6.07
N ASP A 19 -1.05 9.87 6.80
CA ASP A 19 0.34 10.01 7.25
C ASP A 19 0.81 8.81 8.09
N ASP A 20 -0.04 8.30 8.99
CA ASP A 20 0.29 7.11 9.79
C ASP A 20 0.44 5.84 8.95
N VAL A 21 -0.32 5.73 7.86
CA VAL A 21 -0.18 4.63 6.89
C VAL A 21 1.16 4.74 6.17
N VAL A 22 1.53 5.95 5.73
CA VAL A 22 2.81 6.21 5.06
C VAL A 22 3.97 5.90 5.99
N GLU A 23 3.92 6.35 7.24
CA GLU A 23 4.96 6.07 8.24
C GLU A 23 5.11 4.56 8.48
N LEU A 24 4.00 3.87 8.74
CA LEU A 24 4.01 2.42 8.97
C LEU A 24 4.51 1.65 7.74
N ALA A 25 4.13 2.09 6.54
CA ALA A 25 4.60 1.51 5.29
C ALA A 25 6.12 1.69 5.14
N ASN A 26 6.64 2.89 5.38
CA ASN A 26 8.08 3.15 5.32
C ASN A 26 8.86 2.30 6.31
N VAL A 27 8.41 2.19 7.56
CA VAL A 27 9.03 1.31 8.57
C VAL A 27 9.01 -0.16 8.12
N THR A 28 7.91 -0.60 7.53
CA THR A 28 7.78 -1.98 7.02
C THR A 28 8.72 -2.22 5.84
N LEU A 29 8.83 -1.26 4.92
CA LEU A 29 9.70 -1.33 3.75
C LEU A 29 11.19 -1.23 4.10
N ASP A 30 11.56 -0.52 5.17
CA ASP A 30 12.94 -0.48 5.66
C ASP A 30 13.42 -1.89 6.09
N ASN A 31 12.54 -2.63 6.76
CA ASN A 31 12.78 -4.01 7.15
C ASN A 31 12.93 -4.93 5.91
N GLN A 32 13.99 -5.74 5.87
CA GLN A 32 14.37 -6.51 4.67
C GLN A 32 13.28 -7.43 4.11
N GLY A 33 12.33 -7.87 4.95
CA GLY A 33 11.19 -8.68 4.52
C GLY A 33 10.02 -7.90 3.90
N GLY A 34 9.83 -6.63 4.27
CA GLY A 34 8.62 -5.88 3.91
C GLY A 34 8.60 -5.34 2.47
N ARG A 35 9.78 -5.18 1.84
CA ARG A 35 9.88 -4.69 0.44
C ARG A 35 9.27 -5.63 -0.60
N ASN A 36 9.15 -6.90 -0.26
CA ASN A 36 8.60 -7.95 -1.12
C ASN A 36 7.13 -8.24 -0.84
N VAL A 37 6.46 -7.40 -0.06
CA VAL A 37 5.05 -7.55 0.29
C VAL A 37 4.23 -6.56 -0.54
N GLU A 38 3.40 -7.07 -1.46
CA GLU A 38 2.56 -6.23 -2.32
C GLU A 38 1.54 -5.41 -1.52
N GLU A 39 1.06 -5.94 -0.38
CA GLU A 39 0.11 -5.28 0.53
C GLU A 39 0.65 -3.94 1.06
N THR A 40 1.92 -3.91 1.47
CA THR A 40 2.57 -2.69 1.98
C THR A 40 2.57 -1.57 0.93
N TRP A 41 2.94 -1.91 -0.30
CA TRP A 41 2.95 -0.96 -1.42
C TRP A 41 1.54 -0.52 -1.81
N PHE A 42 0.55 -1.41 -1.73
CA PHE A 42 -0.84 -1.08 -2.03
C PHE A 42 -1.43 -0.11 -1.00
N TYR A 43 -1.21 -0.37 0.30
CA TYR A 43 -1.69 0.53 1.35
C TYR A 43 -0.99 1.90 1.31
N LEU A 44 0.32 1.92 1.00
CA LEU A 44 1.05 3.16 0.74
C LEU A 44 0.41 3.95 -0.41
N GLY A 45 0.14 3.31 -1.54
CA GLY A 45 -0.51 3.95 -2.69
C GLY A 45 -1.88 4.54 -2.34
N ARG A 46 -2.69 3.82 -1.55
CA ARG A 46 -4.00 4.32 -1.09
C ARG A 46 -3.87 5.55 -0.20
N ALA A 47 -2.88 5.58 0.68
CA ALA A 47 -2.65 6.71 1.57
C ALA A 47 -2.16 7.95 0.80
N LEU A 48 -1.19 7.76 -0.09
CA LEU A 48 -0.67 8.83 -0.96
C LEU A 48 -1.78 9.41 -1.85
N ALA A 49 -2.65 8.55 -2.41
CA ALA A 49 -3.83 9.01 -3.16
C ALA A 49 -4.79 9.82 -2.27
N GLY A 50 -5.02 9.39 -1.02
CA GLY A 50 -5.80 10.14 -0.03
C GLY A 50 -5.21 11.49 0.36
N LEU A 51 -3.89 11.64 0.29
CA LEU A 51 -3.15 12.89 0.49
C LEU A 51 -3.11 13.78 -0.78
N GLY A 52 -3.56 13.26 -1.92
CA GLY A 52 -3.47 13.96 -3.21
C GLY A 52 -2.11 13.84 -3.91
N GLU A 53 -1.21 13.00 -3.40
CA GLU A 53 0.09 12.70 -4.01
C GLU A 53 -0.05 11.64 -5.10
N THR A 54 -0.76 12.00 -6.18
CA THR A 54 -1.17 11.07 -7.24
C THR A 54 0.00 10.38 -7.94
N ALA A 55 1.12 11.09 -8.14
CA ALA A 55 2.30 10.54 -8.81
C ALA A 55 2.96 9.43 -7.96
N ASP A 56 3.20 9.70 -6.69
CA ASP A 56 3.78 8.72 -5.75
C ASP A 56 2.81 7.56 -5.48
N ALA A 57 1.50 7.84 -5.43
CA ALA A 57 0.47 6.81 -5.33
C ALA A 57 0.54 5.83 -6.51
N ALA A 58 0.64 6.34 -7.74
CA ALA A 58 0.79 5.52 -8.93
C ALA A 58 2.07 4.66 -8.86
N ALA A 59 3.20 5.25 -8.49
CA ALA A 59 4.46 4.51 -8.35
C ALA A 59 4.35 3.36 -7.33
N ALA A 60 3.66 3.58 -6.21
CA ALA A 60 3.42 2.57 -5.19
C ALA A 60 2.49 1.45 -5.69
N PHE A 61 1.39 1.79 -6.37
CA PHE A 61 0.49 0.81 -6.98
C PHE A 61 1.17 -0.03 -8.06
N GLU A 62 1.99 0.61 -8.91
CA GLU A 62 2.79 -0.12 -9.88
C GLU A 62 3.72 -1.12 -9.22
N ARG A 63 4.33 -0.76 -8.08
CA ARG A 63 5.20 -1.67 -7.35
C ARG A 63 4.43 -2.86 -6.78
N ALA A 64 3.25 -2.62 -6.19
CA ALA A 64 2.36 -3.68 -5.71
C ALA A 64 1.94 -4.63 -6.83
N ALA A 65 1.51 -4.09 -7.98
CA ALA A 65 1.11 -4.87 -9.15
C ALA A 65 2.26 -5.69 -9.75
N ARG A 66 3.51 -5.19 -9.68
CA ARG A 66 4.70 -5.91 -10.17
C ARG A 66 5.15 -7.06 -9.25
N LEU A 67 4.93 -6.94 -7.94
CA LEU A 67 5.36 -7.95 -6.97
C LEU A 67 4.56 -9.25 -7.11
N ASN A 68 3.24 -9.12 -7.22
CA ASN A 68 2.36 -10.28 -7.38
C ASN A 68 1.13 -9.93 -8.23
N PRO A 69 1.25 -9.91 -9.56
CA PRO A 69 0.21 -9.41 -10.46
C PRO A 69 -1.10 -10.22 -10.43
N ASP A 70 -1.02 -11.53 -10.14
CA ASP A 70 -2.17 -12.43 -10.10
C ASP A 70 -2.90 -12.43 -8.74
N SER A 71 -2.26 -11.87 -7.71
CA SER A 71 -2.86 -11.66 -6.40
C SER A 71 -4.08 -10.74 -6.47
N SER A 72 -4.98 -10.85 -5.50
CA SER A 72 -6.08 -9.90 -5.33
C SER A 72 -5.56 -8.47 -5.19
N VAL A 73 -4.47 -8.30 -4.44
CA VAL A 73 -3.82 -6.99 -4.20
C VAL A 73 -3.18 -6.45 -5.45
N GLY A 74 -2.44 -7.27 -6.21
CA GLY A 74 -1.82 -6.83 -7.46
C GLY A 74 -2.84 -6.41 -8.53
N ARG A 75 -3.96 -7.15 -8.63
CA ARG A 75 -5.09 -6.77 -9.50
C ARG A 75 -5.76 -5.47 -9.04
N ALA A 76 -5.98 -5.31 -7.74
CA ALA A 76 -6.54 -4.08 -7.17
C ALA A 76 -5.61 -2.87 -7.42
N ALA A 77 -4.30 -3.05 -7.24
CA ALA A 77 -3.31 -2.01 -7.52
C ALA A 77 -3.30 -1.62 -9.00
N ARG A 78 -3.41 -2.60 -9.91
CA ARG A 78 -3.51 -2.33 -11.35
C ARG A 78 -4.81 -1.60 -11.72
N ALA A 79 -5.93 -1.94 -11.07
CA ALA A 79 -7.18 -1.22 -11.26
C ALA A 79 -7.03 0.24 -10.83
N ALA A 80 -6.39 0.51 -9.67
CA ALA A 80 -6.15 1.86 -9.18
C ALA A 80 -5.32 2.75 -10.12
N LEU A 81 -4.47 2.16 -10.97
CA LEU A 81 -3.70 2.88 -12.00
C LEU A 81 -4.52 3.29 -13.22
N GLY A 82 -5.63 2.61 -13.50
CA GLY A 82 -6.49 2.86 -14.66
C GLY A 82 -7.60 3.88 -14.42
N GLU A 83 -7.80 4.29 -13.16
CA GLU A 83 -8.89 5.18 -12.71
C GLU A 83 -8.46 6.66 -12.63
N GLY A 84 -7.30 7.03 -13.21
CA GLY A 84 -6.70 8.37 -13.17
C GLY A 84 -6.90 9.20 -14.42
#